data_AF-A0A8S3SDM7-F1
#
_entry.id   AF-A0A8S3SDM7-F1
#
_cell.length_a   1.000
_cell.length_b   1.000
_cell.length_c   1.000
_cell.angle_alpha   90.00
_cell.angle_beta   90.00
_cell.angle_gamma   90.00
#
_symmetry.space_group_name_H-M   'P 1'
#
loop_
_entity.id
_entity.type
_entity.pdbx_description
1 polymer ?
#
loop_
_entity_poly.entity_id
_entity_poly.type
_entity_poly.pdbx_seq_one_letter_code
_entity_poly.pdbx_strand_id
1 'polypeptide(L)'
;MTERKLANCTSWLCLVFDFLPPAFFNHILAWYIKQYNVSTIFDKRTRTKRNALYRQIGVFDLNGRDRDQLVVCEGPNVVALQVWNNSVYSRCGKMANKVFEFINSIQKRYSMRVTYTHSFKCKDENFTMNQETLGALLIQQEYWCSEHNKNHKCDDIVNPWKEIEEIK
;
A
#
# COMPACT_ATOMS: atom_id res chain seq x y z
N MET A 1 9.23 -29.34 3.54
CA MET A 1 8.64 -28.06 3.98
C MET A 1 9.68 -27.00 3.75
N THR A 2 9.58 -26.26 2.66
CA THR A 2 10.50 -25.15 2.36
C THR A 2 10.08 -23.94 3.19
N GLU A 3 11.01 -23.43 3.99
CA GLU A 3 10.93 -22.11 4.60
C GLU A 3 10.43 -21.12 3.55
N ARG A 4 9.33 -20.40 3.85
CA ARG A 4 8.96 -19.23 3.05
C ARG A 4 10.12 -18.25 3.19
N LYS A 5 11.01 -18.19 2.19
CA LYS A 5 11.92 -17.06 1.96
C LYS A 5 11.15 -15.77 2.23
N LEU A 6 11.74 -14.82 2.97
CA LEU A 6 11.15 -13.50 3.24
C LEU A 6 10.38 -13.04 2.00
N ALA A 7 9.09 -12.78 2.16
CA ALA A 7 8.26 -12.29 1.07
C ALA A 7 8.91 -11.00 0.54
N ASN A 8 9.29 -10.97 -0.74
CA ASN A 8 9.73 -9.74 -1.36
C ASN A 8 8.55 -8.77 -1.37
N CYS A 9 8.57 -7.75 -0.52
CA CYS A 9 7.58 -6.70 -0.48
C CYS A 9 8.16 -5.35 -0.91
N THR A 10 7.31 -4.49 -1.45
CA THR A 10 7.65 -3.09 -1.74
C THR A 10 7.77 -2.29 -0.45
N SER A 11 8.36 -1.11 -0.52
CA SER A 11 8.06 -0.04 0.45
C SER A 11 6.56 0.20 0.56
N TRP A 12 6.14 0.81 1.66
CA TRP A 12 4.79 1.35 1.78
C TRP A 12 4.66 2.63 0.95
N LEU A 13 3.59 2.72 0.18
CA LEU A 13 3.05 3.97 -0.32
C LEU A 13 1.93 4.40 0.62
N CYS A 14 2.07 5.57 1.22
CA CYS A 14 1.15 6.10 2.20
C CYS A 14 0.44 7.34 1.65
N LEU A 15 -0.89 7.31 1.65
CA LEU A 15 -1.76 8.45 1.40
C LEU A 15 -2.09 9.06 2.75
N VAL A 16 -1.44 10.17 3.07
CA VAL A 16 -1.59 10.85 4.37
C VAL A 16 -2.60 11.96 4.20
N PHE A 17 -3.76 11.78 4.80
CA PHE A 17 -4.91 12.68 4.71
C PHE A 17 -4.86 13.73 5.82
N ASP A 18 -5.34 14.95 5.54
CA ASP A 18 -5.60 15.92 6.61
C ASP A 18 -6.74 15.44 7.52
N PHE A 19 -7.74 14.80 6.89
CA PHE A 19 -8.84 14.11 7.54
C PHE A 19 -9.31 12.97 6.64
N LEU A 20 -9.26 11.73 7.14
CA LEU A 20 -9.81 10.56 6.46
C LEU A 20 -11.24 10.30 6.95
N PRO A 21 -12.29 10.50 6.12
CA PRO A 21 -13.65 10.24 6.55
C PRO A 21 -13.86 8.75 6.92
N PRO A 22 -14.57 8.41 8.01
CA PRO A 22 -14.66 7.03 8.50
C PRO A 22 -15.18 5.98 7.51
N ALA A 23 -16.02 6.37 6.54
CA ALA A 23 -16.54 5.48 5.52
C ALA A 23 -15.68 5.43 4.25
N PHE A 24 -14.70 6.33 4.12
CA PHE A 24 -13.92 6.52 2.90
C PHE A 24 -13.06 5.30 2.59
N PHE A 25 -12.40 4.74 3.60
CA PHE A 25 -11.61 3.52 3.45
C PHE A 25 -12.45 2.32 2.99
N ASN A 26 -13.68 2.18 3.49
CA ASN A 26 -14.59 1.13 3.05
C ASN A 26 -14.94 1.25 1.56
N HIS A 27 -15.03 2.46 1.02
CA HIS A 27 -15.21 2.65 -0.41
C HIS A 27 -13.99 2.21 -1.22
N ILE A 28 -12.76 2.48 -0.72
CA ILE A 28 -11.52 2.01 -1.31
C ILE A 28 -11.49 0.48 -1.33
N LEU A 29 -11.76 -0.17 -0.20
CA LEU A 29 -11.85 -1.64 -0.14
C LEU A 29 -12.91 -2.19 -1.09
N ALA A 30 -14.11 -1.62 -1.10
CA ALA A 30 -15.20 -2.05 -1.98
C ALA A 30 -14.83 -1.91 -3.46
N TRP A 31 -14.03 -0.91 -3.82
CA TRP A 31 -13.49 -0.78 -5.17
C TRP A 31 -12.49 -1.88 -5.49
N TYR A 32 -11.53 -2.15 -4.60
CA TYR A 32 -10.57 -3.25 -4.79
C TYR A 32 -11.24 -4.62 -4.89
N ILE A 33 -12.28 -4.89 -4.10
CA ILE A 33 -13.07 -6.14 -4.17
C ILE A 33 -13.72 -6.33 -5.56
N LYS A 34 -14.07 -5.24 -6.25
CA LYS A 34 -14.62 -5.32 -7.62
C LYS A 34 -13.56 -5.60 -8.69
N GLN A 35 -12.30 -5.31 -8.40
CA GLN A 35 -11.19 -5.43 -9.36
C GLN A 35 -10.40 -6.72 -9.18
N TYR A 36 -10.30 -7.23 -7.95
CA TYR A 36 -9.40 -8.31 -7.57
C TYR A 36 -10.08 -9.33 -6.65
N ASN A 37 -9.57 -10.55 -6.65
CA ASN A 37 -9.96 -11.55 -5.68
C ASN A 37 -9.36 -11.20 -4.31
N VAL A 38 -10.14 -11.36 -3.24
CA VAL A 38 -9.62 -11.24 -1.88
C VAL A 38 -8.76 -12.46 -1.58
N SER A 39 -7.53 -12.24 -1.13
CA SER A 39 -6.60 -13.32 -0.80
C SER A 39 -7.14 -14.20 0.31
N THR A 40 -6.83 -15.50 0.25
CA THR A 40 -7.23 -16.45 1.29
C THR A 40 -6.05 -16.79 2.21
N ILE A 41 -6.23 -16.60 3.51
CA ILE A 41 -5.27 -17.00 4.55
C ILE A 41 -5.73 -18.33 5.17
N PHE A 42 -4.78 -19.24 5.37
CA PHE A 42 -5.01 -20.45 6.13
C PHE A 42 -4.77 -20.18 7.62
N ASP A 43 -5.84 -20.21 8.41
CA ASP A 43 -5.76 -20.11 9.86
C ASP A 43 -5.31 -21.45 10.43
N LYS A 44 -4.07 -21.51 10.92
CA LYS A 44 -3.49 -22.71 11.52
C LYS A 44 -4.23 -23.17 12.78
N ARG A 45 -4.81 -22.25 13.55
CA ARG A 45 -5.50 -22.55 14.81
C ARG A 45 -6.84 -23.23 14.54
N THR A 46 -7.58 -22.73 13.56
CA THR A 46 -8.91 -23.29 13.23
C THR A 46 -8.88 -24.30 12.08
N ARG A 47 -7.73 -24.47 11.41
CA ARG A 47 -7.57 -25.27 10.19
C ARG A 47 -8.54 -24.88 9.07
N THR A 48 -8.99 -23.62 9.06
CA THR A 48 -9.93 -23.09 8.05
C THR A 48 -9.27 -22.07 7.13
N LYS A 49 -9.81 -21.98 5.91
CA LYS A 49 -9.49 -20.89 4.98
C LYS A 49 -10.38 -19.69 5.30
N ARG A 50 -9.80 -18.50 5.37
CA ARG A 50 -10.53 -17.25 5.61
C ARG A 50 -10.05 -16.18 4.64
N ASN A 51 -10.98 -15.30 4.24
CA ASN A 51 -10.64 -14.15 3.43
C ASN A 51 -9.79 -13.18 4.24
N ALA A 52 -8.75 -12.63 3.62
CA ALA A 52 -7.85 -11.64 4.18
C ALA A 52 -8.47 -10.23 4.13
N LEU A 53 -9.69 -10.10 4.62
CA LEU A 53 -10.45 -8.87 4.66
C LEU A 53 -10.94 -8.63 6.08
N TYR A 54 -10.42 -7.58 6.70
CA TYR A 54 -10.72 -7.16 8.05
C TYR A 54 -11.04 -5.66 8.05
N ARG A 55 -11.50 -5.13 9.17
CA ARG A 55 -12.00 -3.75 9.28
C ARG A 55 -11.06 -2.69 8.70
N GLN A 56 -9.76 -2.83 8.93
CA GLN A 56 -8.73 -1.84 8.57
C GLN A 56 -7.71 -2.38 7.57
N ILE A 57 -7.96 -3.55 6.97
CA ILE A 57 -7.00 -4.19 6.08
C ILE A 57 -7.72 -5.08 5.06
N GLY A 58 -7.31 -4.96 3.81
CA GLY A 58 -7.67 -5.89 2.74
C GLY A 58 -6.41 -6.39 2.03
N VAL A 59 -6.34 -7.70 1.79
CA VAL A 59 -5.30 -8.30 0.96
C VAL A 59 -5.94 -8.89 -0.28
N PHE A 60 -5.41 -8.54 -1.45
CA PHE A 60 -5.97 -8.85 -2.76
C PHE A 60 -4.96 -9.54 -3.66
N ASP A 61 -5.36 -10.59 -4.36
CA ASP A 61 -4.50 -11.27 -5.32
C ASP A 61 -4.45 -10.46 -6.62
N LEU A 62 -3.27 -9.93 -6.96
CA LEU A 62 -3.07 -9.12 -8.16
C LEU A 62 -3.03 -9.97 -9.44
N ASN A 63 -2.62 -11.23 -9.29
CA ASN A 63 -2.44 -12.16 -10.40
C ASN A 63 -3.13 -13.49 -10.02
N GLY A 64 -3.92 -14.09 -10.92
CA GLY A 64 -4.61 -15.37 -10.68
C GLY A 64 -3.70 -16.61 -10.54
N ARG A 65 -2.40 -16.42 -10.27
CA ARG A 65 -1.43 -17.48 -9.95
C ARG A 65 -0.87 -17.34 -8.53
N ASP A 66 -1.56 -16.60 -7.66
CA ASP A 66 -1.38 -16.54 -6.20
C ASP A 66 0.02 -16.11 -5.70
N ARG A 67 0.78 -15.37 -6.52
CA ARG A 67 2.09 -14.87 -6.08
C ARG A 67 1.96 -13.45 -5.56
N ASP A 68 1.70 -12.49 -6.44
CA ASP A 68 1.70 -11.08 -6.04
C ASP A 68 0.39 -10.71 -5.32
N GLN A 69 0.51 -10.10 -4.14
CA GLN A 69 -0.64 -9.68 -3.33
C GLN A 69 -0.55 -8.19 -3.03
N LEU A 70 -1.64 -7.46 -3.17
CA LEU A 70 -1.76 -6.08 -2.70
C LEU A 70 -2.33 -6.07 -1.30
N VAL A 71 -1.60 -5.47 -0.38
CA VAL A 71 -2.08 -5.12 0.95
C VAL A 71 -2.51 -3.67 0.96
N VAL A 72 -3.72 -3.42 1.44
CA VAL A 72 -4.29 -2.08 1.63
C VAL A 72 -4.70 -1.95 3.09
N CYS A 73 -4.10 -1.01 3.81
CA CYS A 73 -4.30 -0.82 5.24
C CYS A 73 -4.81 0.60 5.55
N GLU A 74 -5.58 0.71 6.62
CA GLU A 74 -5.98 1.98 7.24
C GLU A 74 -5.21 2.19 8.55
N GLY A 75 -4.71 3.40 8.74
CA GLY A 75 -4.22 3.92 10.01
C GLY A 75 -4.86 5.29 10.31
N PRO A 76 -4.47 5.95 11.42
CA PRO A 76 -4.98 7.28 11.75
C PRO A 76 -4.70 8.29 10.63
N ASN A 77 -5.74 8.66 9.87
CA ASN A 77 -5.67 9.50 8.68
C ASN A 77 -4.70 9.01 7.57
N VAL A 78 -4.40 7.72 7.52
CA VAL A 78 -3.49 7.15 6.51
C VAL A 78 -4.15 5.97 5.82
N VAL A 79 -4.06 5.93 4.48
CA VAL A 79 -4.28 4.70 3.72
C VAL A 79 -2.94 4.27 3.14
N ALA A 80 -2.48 3.08 3.50
CA ALA A 80 -1.19 2.55 3.08
C ALA A 80 -1.34 1.36 2.14
N LEU A 81 -0.48 1.30 1.13
CA LEU A 81 -0.45 0.27 0.10
C LEU A 81 0.93 -0.40 0.07
N GLN A 82 0.95 -1.73 -0.05
CA GLN A 82 2.18 -2.49 -0.24
C GLN A 82 1.92 -3.72 -1.10
N VAL A 83 2.85 -4.08 -1.97
CA VAL A 83 2.76 -5.30 -2.77
C VAL A 83 3.70 -6.36 -2.21
N TRP A 84 3.19 -7.56 -1.96
CA TRP A 84 3.91 -8.73 -1.46
C TRP A 84 4.22 -9.75 -2.55
N ASN A 85 5.26 -10.56 -2.30
CA ASN A 85 5.84 -11.56 -3.19
C ASN A 85 6.15 -11.04 -4.60
N ASN A 86 6.48 -9.74 -4.67
CA ASN A 86 6.55 -8.91 -5.85
C ASN A 86 7.54 -9.48 -6.89
N SER A 87 7.00 -10.30 -7.79
CA SER A 87 7.77 -10.94 -8.85
C SER A 87 8.03 -10.01 -10.04
N VAL A 88 7.25 -8.91 -10.17
CA VAL A 88 7.34 -7.95 -11.28
C VAL A 88 7.02 -6.53 -10.78
N TYR A 89 8.06 -5.74 -10.47
CA TYR A 89 7.92 -4.35 -10.00
C TYR A 89 7.15 -3.40 -10.94
N SER A 90 7.04 -3.71 -12.24
CA SER A 90 6.58 -2.79 -13.28
C SER A 90 5.06 -2.47 -13.29
N ARG A 91 4.33 -2.78 -12.22
CA ARG A 91 2.87 -2.59 -12.17
C ARG A 91 2.34 -1.84 -10.96
N CYS A 92 3.15 -1.62 -9.91
CA CYS A 92 2.66 -1.04 -8.67
C CYS A 92 2.21 0.42 -8.85
N GLY A 93 2.97 1.23 -9.62
CA GLY A 93 2.60 2.63 -9.87
C GLY A 93 1.30 2.79 -10.66
N LYS A 94 1.06 1.99 -11.71
CA LYS A 94 -0.23 1.97 -12.43
C LYS A 94 -1.41 1.61 -11.54
N MET A 95 -1.22 0.64 -10.64
CA MET A 95 -2.24 0.24 -9.68
C MET A 95 -2.54 1.37 -8.68
N ALA A 96 -1.49 2.08 -8.22
CA ALA A 96 -1.65 3.26 -7.38
C ALA A 96 -2.41 4.39 -8.11
N ASN A 97 -2.06 4.71 -9.36
CA ASN A 97 -2.77 5.73 -10.15
C ASN A 97 -4.28 5.43 -10.26
N LYS A 98 -4.66 4.17 -10.48
CA LYS A 98 -6.09 3.79 -10.54
C LYS A 98 -6.83 4.05 -9.22
N VAL A 99 -6.19 3.86 -8.07
CA VAL A 99 -6.83 4.21 -6.79
C VAL A 99 -6.91 5.72 -6.60
N PHE A 100 -5.95 6.49 -7.11
CA PHE A 100 -6.00 7.96 -7.08
C PHE A 100 -7.14 8.50 -7.94
N GLU A 101 -7.29 7.97 -9.17
CA GLU A 101 -8.44 8.26 -10.04
C GLU A 101 -9.76 7.94 -9.33
N PHE A 102 -9.82 6.81 -8.63
CA PHE A 102 -11.01 6.42 -7.88
C PHE A 102 -11.29 7.36 -6.69
N ILE A 103 -10.28 7.72 -5.90
CA ILE A 103 -10.38 8.70 -4.80
C ILE A 103 -10.92 10.02 -5.34
N ASN A 104 -10.36 10.53 -6.44
CA ASN A 104 -10.82 11.73 -7.12
C ASN A 104 -12.28 11.61 -7.61
N SER A 105 -12.67 10.44 -8.11
CA SER A 105 -14.05 10.19 -8.56
C SER A 105 -15.05 10.23 -7.39
N ILE A 106 -14.67 9.69 -6.23
CA ILE A 106 -15.49 9.70 -5.00
C ILE A 106 -15.62 11.10 -4.45
N GLN A 107 -14.51 11.85 -4.37
CA GLN A 107 -14.53 13.24 -3.92
C GLN A 107 -15.50 14.07 -4.76
N LYS A 108 -15.42 13.95 -6.09
CA LYS A 108 -16.34 14.62 -7.02
C LYS A 108 -17.79 14.17 -6.82
N ARG A 109 -18.03 12.86 -6.72
CA ARG A 109 -19.38 12.29 -6.58
C ARG A 109 -20.10 12.76 -5.32
N TYR A 110 -19.38 12.87 -4.20
CA TYR A 110 -19.99 13.24 -2.91
C TYR A 110 -19.68 14.69 -2.51
N SER A 111 -19.10 15.49 -3.39
CA SER A 111 -18.67 16.87 -3.09
C SER A 111 -17.81 16.96 -1.83
N MET A 112 -16.99 15.95 -1.57
CA MET A 112 -16.12 15.91 -0.40
C MET A 112 -14.82 16.65 -0.68
N ARG A 113 -14.39 17.45 0.29
CA ARG A 113 -13.06 18.06 0.28
C ARG A 113 -12.13 17.19 1.11
N VAL A 114 -11.42 16.31 0.42
CA VAL A 114 -10.41 15.45 1.03
C VAL A 114 -9.08 15.81 0.39
N THR A 115 -8.09 16.11 1.21
CA THR A 115 -6.72 16.46 0.81
C THR A 115 -5.78 15.41 1.37
N TYR A 116 -4.82 14.98 0.58
CA TYR A 116 -3.82 14.02 1.00
C TYR A 116 -2.48 14.26 0.29
N THR A 117 -1.42 13.75 0.90
CA THR A 117 -0.06 13.76 0.33
C THR A 117 0.46 12.35 0.14
N HIS A 118 1.34 12.19 -0.86
CA HIS A 118 2.09 10.97 -1.09
C HIS A 118 3.34 10.95 -0.22
N SER A 119 3.43 9.93 0.64
CA SER A 119 4.63 9.65 1.42
C SER A 119 4.99 8.18 1.33
N PHE A 120 6.20 7.85 1.75
CA PHE A 120 6.72 6.50 1.66
C PHE A 120 7.32 6.07 3.00
N LYS A 121 7.35 4.76 3.21
CA LYS A 121 7.96 4.13 4.38
C LYS A 121 8.68 2.86 3.99
N CYS A 122 9.73 2.49 4.73
CA CYS A 122 10.40 1.21 4.52
C CYS A 122 9.41 0.04 4.67
N LYS A 123 9.65 -1.02 3.92
CA LYS A 123 8.75 -2.17 3.75
C LYS A 123 8.33 -2.86 5.06
N ASP A 124 9.20 -2.86 6.06
CA ASP A 124 8.98 -3.58 7.32
C ASP A 124 8.52 -2.66 8.45
N GLU A 125 8.39 -1.34 8.20
CA GLU A 125 8.09 -0.35 9.23
C GLU A 125 6.59 -0.16 9.48
N ASN A 126 6.27 0.40 10.66
CA ASN A 126 4.95 0.93 10.93
C ASN A 126 4.64 2.12 10.01
N PHE A 127 3.69 1.92 9.10
CA PHE A 127 3.28 2.92 8.11
C PHE A 127 2.52 4.13 8.71
N THR A 128 2.23 4.15 10.01
CA THR A 128 1.44 5.23 10.64
C THR A 128 2.25 6.42 11.14
N MET A 129 3.60 6.36 11.14
CA MET A 129 4.44 7.46 11.63
C MET A 129 5.68 7.66 10.77
N ASN A 130 6.28 8.87 10.85
CA ASN A 130 7.59 9.20 10.28
C ASN A 130 7.71 8.83 8.79
N GLN A 131 6.65 9.01 8.00
CA GLN A 131 6.68 8.79 6.57
C GLN A 131 7.44 9.92 5.89
N GLU A 132 8.18 9.62 4.83
CA GLU A 132 8.92 10.62 4.08
C GLU A 132 8.20 11.00 2.80
N THR A 133 8.13 12.29 2.53
CA THR A 133 7.57 12.77 1.25
C THR A 133 8.48 12.42 0.09
N LEU A 134 7.92 12.33 -1.12
CA LEU A 134 8.72 12.11 -2.32
C LEU A 134 9.83 13.16 -2.47
N GLY A 135 9.51 14.44 -2.26
CA GLY A 135 10.47 15.53 -2.38
C GLY A 135 11.69 15.35 -1.47
N ALA A 136 11.48 14.92 -0.22
CA ALA A 136 12.57 14.62 0.71
C ALA A 136 13.44 13.46 0.21
N LEU A 137 12.81 12.38 -0.28
CA LEU A 137 13.50 11.18 -0.77
C LEU A 137 14.26 11.41 -2.08
N LEU A 138 13.80 12.32 -2.95
CA LEU A 138 14.49 12.64 -4.21
C LEU A 138 15.74 13.51 -3.99
N ILE A 139 15.79 14.28 -2.91
CA ILE A 139 16.94 15.15 -2.58
C ILE A 139 18.05 14.36 -1.88
N GLN A 140 17.70 13.27 -1.19
CA GLN A 140 18.63 12.47 -0.38
C GLN A 140 19.01 11.18 -1.10
N GLN A 141 20.26 10.72 -0.96
CA GLN A 141 20.65 9.40 -1.45
C GLN A 141 20.23 8.26 -0.50
N GLU A 142 20.19 8.55 0.80
CA GLU A 142 19.89 7.57 1.84
C GLU A 142 18.80 8.09 2.78
N TYR A 143 17.90 7.19 3.14
CA TYR A 143 16.84 7.36 4.11
C TYR A 143 17.18 6.55 5.37
N TRP A 144 17.21 7.20 6.53
CA TRP A 144 17.40 6.53 7.80
C TRP A 144 16.09 5.96 8.34
N CYS A 145 16.05 4.65 8.54
CA CYS A 145 14.95 3.95 9.17
C CYS A 145 15.23 3.78 10.66
N SER A 146 14.46 4.48 11.50
CA SER A 146 14.62 4.42 12.96
C SER A 146 14.24 3.07 13.56
N GLU A 147 13.25 2.36 13.01
CA GLU A 147 12.79 1.08 13.57
C GLU A 147 13.78 -0.06 13.31
N HIS A 148 14.45 -0.04 12.16
CA HIS A 148 15.45 -1.05 11.79
C HIS A 148 16.88 -0.61 12.08
N ASN A 149 17.07 0.63 12.56
CA ASN A 149 18.36 1.23 12.87
C ASN A 149 19.35 1.10 11.69
N LYS A 150 18.89 1.43 10.47
CA LYS A 150 19.64 1.21 9.22
C LYS A 150 19.30 2.26 8.15
N ASN A 151 20.29 2.61 7.32
CA ASN A 151 20.07 3.37 6.09
C ASN A 151 19.55 2.47 4.96
N HIS A 152 18.56 2.98 4.24
CA HIS A 152 18.08 2.44 2.96
C HIS A 152 18.42 3.42 1.85
N LYS A 153 18.65 2.93 0.64
CA LYS A 153 18.72 3.82 -0.53
C LYS A 153 17.32 4.36 -0.81
N CYS A 154 17.19 5.66 -1.03
CA CYS A 154 15.91 6.28 -1.38
C CYS A 154 15.30 5.64 -2.64
N ASP A 155 16.15 5.27 -3.60
CA ASP A 155 15.77 4.52 -4.79
C ASP A 155 15.04 3.21 -4.48
N ASP A 156 15.47 2.45 -3.47
CA ASP A 156 14.81 1.19 -3.10
C ASP A 156 13.40 1.42 -2.54
N ILE A 157 13.16 2.62 -1.99
CA ILE A 157 11.86 3.04 -1.47
C ILE A 157 10.95 3.55 -2.60
N VAL A 158 11.47 4.31 -3.56
CA VAL A 158 10.65 4.96 -4.59
C VAL A 158 10.48 4.10 -5.85
N ASN A 159 11.50 3.34 -6.24
CA ASN A 159 11.51 2.57 -7.50
C ASN A 159 10.30 1.66 -7.73
N PRO A 160 9.74 0.97 -6.70
CA PRO A 160 8.54 0.16 -6.90
C PRO A 160 7.35 0.97 -7.42
N TRP A 161 7.31 2.26 -7.09
CA TRP A 161 6.19 3.15 -7.32
C TRP A 161 6.42 4.15 -8.46
N LYS A 162 7.58 4.14 -9.11
CA LYS A 162 8.05 5.13 -10.10
C LYS A 162 7.10 5.46 -11.28
N GLU A 163 6.09 4.62 -11.54
CA GLU A 163 5.08 4.85 -12.59
C GLU A 163 3.89 5.70 -12.08
N ILE A 164 3.91 6.17 -10.84
CA ILE A 164 2.92 7.13 -10.36
C ILE A 164 3.10 8.44 -11.13
N GLU A 165 2.02 8.94 -11.73
CA GLU A 165 2.08 10.10 -12.63
C GLU A 165 2.55 11.37 -11.93
N GLU A 166 2.34 11.47 -10.63
CA GLU A 166 2.81 12.56 -9.76
C GLU A 166 4.27 12.41 -9.28
N ILE A 167 4.98 11.33 -9.64
CA ILE A 167 6.40 11.15 -9.30
C ILE A 167 7.35 11.88 -10.28
N LYS A 168 6.82 12.48 -11.35
CA LYS A 168 7.59 13.32 -12.27
C LYS A 168 7.54 14.79 -11.88
#